data_AF-A0A969MEZ0-F1
#
_entry.id   AF-A0A969MEZ0-F1
#
_cell.length_a   1.000
_cell.length_b   1.000
_cell.length_c   1.000
_cell.angle_alpha   90.00
_cell.angle_beta   90.00
_cell.angle_gamma   90.00
#
_symmetry.space_group_name_H-M   'P 1'
#
loop_
_entity.id
_entity.type
_entity.pdbx_description
1 polymer ?
#
loop_
_entity_poly.entity_id
_entity_poly.type
_entity_poly.pdbx_seq_one_letter_code
_entity_poly.pdbx_strand_id
1 'polypeptide(L)'
;MAERGLSVSSTNVYGHLRSLQNRLSPNVKLNMHQGPWFAGGSVLRLFLGQNLESSDIDVFFSNESDFKHLYDVMNSIKQSKEDQMSEPDTTLIIDPYAFNLLARKKPTYKTKFAFTYELSDKKVQLIRREMYNNVAELFGDFDFTVCQFATDCELIAYTDLAFEDALAKQLRIVNMQKNSTFTRRFFKYLAYGYTPRPGMASVIQEIVRNDIDRYCSAEGNYTHVL
;
A
#
# COMPACT_ATOMS: atom_id res chain seq x y z
N MET A 1 -26.86 -6.05 14.04
CA MET A 1 -26.55 -6.22 12.61
C MET A 1 -25.22 -6.96 12.55
N ALA A 2 -25.22 -8.17 11.97
CA ALA A 2 -24.12 -9.12 12.11
C ALA A 2 -22.89 -8.71 11.29
N GLU A 3 -21.72 -8.71 11.94
CA GLU A 3 -20.39 -8.68 11.31
C GLU A 3 -20.25 -9.90 10.39
N ARG A 4 -20.56 -9.72 9.10
CA ARG A 4 -20.35 -10.75 8.07
C ARG A 4 -19.07 -10.43 7.31
N GLY A 5 -18.16 -11.40 7.26
CA GLY A 5 -17.22 -11.57 6.15
C GLY A 5 -15.79 -11.08 6.34
N LEU A 6 -15.26 -11.01 7.57
CA LEU A 6 -13.82 -10.87 7.79
C LEU A 6 -13.23 -12.26 8.06
N SER A 7 -12.58 -12.83 7.05
CA SER A 7 -11.86 -14.11 7.20
C SER A 7 -10.41 -13.85 7.57
N VAL A 8 -9.85 -14.68 8.46
CA VAL A 8 -8.47 -14.59 8.94
C VAL A 8 -7.74 -15.91 8.69
N SER A 9 -6.55 -15.86 8.07
CA SER A 9 -5.71 -17.03 7.81
C SER A 9 -4.27 -16.79 8.28
N SER A 10 -3.63 -17.83 8.85
CA SER A 10 -2.23 -17.84 9.25
C SER A 10 -1.41 -18.64 8.22
N THR A 11 -0.46 -18.01 7.52
CA THR A 11 0.42 -18.71 6.58
C THR A 11 1.90 -18.33 6.76
N ASN A 12 2.81 -19.28 6.53
CA ASN A 12 4.27 -19.12 6.68
C ASN A 12 4.94 -18.08 5.73
N VAL A 13 4.15 -17.25 5.04
CA VAL A 13 4.57 -16.28 4.02
C VAL A 13 5.05 -14.96 4.66
N TYR A 14 4.95 -14.82 5.99
CA TYR A 14 5.21 -13.55 6.70
C TYR A 14 6.68 -13.18 6.89
N GLY A 15 7.65 -13.99 6.47
CA GLY A 15 9.07 -13.70 6.72
C GLY A 15 9.50 -12.30 6.27
N HIS A 16 9.07 -11.87 5.07
CA HIS A 16 9.40 -10.55 4.53
C HIS A 16 8.70 -9.40 5.26
N LEU A 17 7.40 -9.52 5.55
CA LEU A 17 6.66 -8.46 6.24
C LEU A 17 7.00 -8.38 7.72
N ARG A 18 7.27 -9.50 8.38
CA ARG A 18 7.74 -9.54 9.77
C ARG A 18 9.14 -8.95 9.88
N SER A 19 10.02 -9.25 8.93
CA SER A 19 11.32 -8.55 8.81
C SER A 19 11.11 -7.05 8.64
N LEU A 20 10.17 -6.62 7.78
CA LEU A 20 9.86 -5.22 7.60
C LEU A 20 9.26 -4.56 8.87
N GLN A 21 8.31 -5.20 9.54
CA GLN A 21 7.69 -4.72 10.79
C GLN A 21 8.75 -4.52 11.88
N ASN A 22 9.59 -5.55 12.11
CA ASN A 22 10.69 -5.49 13.06
C ASN A 22 11.67 -4.35 12.74
N ARG A 23 11.81 -3.98 11.46
CA ARG A 23 12.67 -2.89 10.97
C ARG A 23 12.01 -1.51 11.04
N LEU A 24 10.71 -1.40 10.80
CA LEU A 24 9.99 -0.11 10.73
C LEU A 24 9.81 0.52 12.11
N SER A 25 9.50 -0.28 13.13
CA SER A 25 9.61 0.11 14.53
C SER A 25 9.26 -1.10 15.41
N PRO A 26 10.17 -1.61 16.26
CA PRO A 26 9.80 -2.61 17.27
C PRO A 26 8.75 -2.08 18.26
N ASN A 27 8.55 -0.75 18.33
CA ASN A 27 7.59 -0.10 19.22
C ASN A 27 6.24 0.23 18.55
N VAL A 28 6.13 0.18 17.22
CA VAL A 28 4.83 0.27 16.53
C VAL A 28 4.33 -1.15 16.30
N LYS A 29 3.54 -1.63 17.25
CA LYS A 29 2.92 -2.93 17.13
C LYS A 29 1.69 -2.81 16.23
N LEU A 30 1.79 -3.36 15.01
CA LEU A 30 0.63 -3.57 14.16
C LEU A 30 -0.42 -4.39 14.92
N ASN A 31 -1.69 -4.06 14.71
CA ASN A 31 -2.79 -4.74 15.38
C ASN A 31 -3.97 -4.88 14.42
N MET A 32 -4.42 -6.10 14.13
CA MET A 32 -5.53 -6.29 13.18
C MET A 32 -6.81 -5.55 13.56
N HIS A 33 -7.11 -5.34 14.85
CA HIS A 33 -8.32 -4.68 15.30
C HIS A 33 -8.20 -3.15 15.37
N GLN A 34 -7.04 -2.65 15.78
CA GLN A 34 -6.84 -1.23 16.11
C GLN A 34 -5.78 -0.54 15.25
N GLY A 35 -5.22 -1.22 14.25
CA GLY A 35 -4.14 -0.70 13.42
C GLY A 35 -2.84 -0.47 14.21
N PRO A 36 -1.83 0.10 13.54
CA PRO A 36 -1.76 0.30 12.09
C PRO A 36 -1.73 -1.02 11.31
N TRP A 37 -1.99 -0.94 10.01
CA TRP A 37 -2.06 -2.09 9.10
C TRP A 37 -1.22 -1.88 7.86
N PHE A 38 -0.58 -2.94 7.37
CA PHE A 38 -0.26 -3.00 5.95
C PHE A 38 -1.52 -3.38 5.18
N ALA A 39 -1.81 -2.72 4.06
CA ALA A 39 -2.99 -3.05 3.26
C ALA A 39 -2.81 -2.78 1.77
N GLY A 40 -3.76 -3.24 0.97
CA GLY A 40 -3.80 -2.98 -0.46
C GLY A 40 -3.10 -4.05 -1.30
N GLY A 41 -2.57 -3.63 -2.46
CA GLY A 41 -2.05 -4.53 -3.48
C GLY A 41 -0.81 -5.35 -3.06
N SER A 42 0.02 -4.83 -2.14
CA SER A 42 1.16 -5.58 -1.60
C SER A 42 0.72 -6.77 -0.76
N VAL A 43 -0.34 -6.60 0.04
CA VAL A 43 -0.89 -7.69 0.86
C VAL A 43 -1.60 -8.73 -0.01
N LEU A 44 -2.32 -8.31 -1.06
CA LEU A 44 -2.85 -9.22 -2.07
C LEU A 44 -1.75 -10.09 -2.71
N ARG A 45 -0.63 -9.46 -3.11
CA ARG A 45 0.50 -10.19 -3.70
C ARG A 45 1.08 -11.22 -2.73
N LEU A 46 1.28 -10.82 -1.48
CA LEU A 46 1.72 -11.73 -0.42
C LEU A 46 0.75 -12.91 -0.29
N PHE A 47 -0.54 -12.63 -0.22
CA PHE A 47 -1.59 -13.64 -0.13
C PHE A 47 -1.55 -14.64 -1.30
N LEU A 48 -1.30 -14.17 -2.52
CA LEU A 48 -1.16 -14.99 -3.72
C LEU A 48 0.22 -15.67 -3.86
N GLY A 49 1.12 -15.54 -2.88
CA GLY A 49 2.48 -16.09 -2.94
C GLY A 49 3.39 -15.41 -3.96
N GLN A 50 3.07 -14.18 -4.36
CA GLN A 50 3.84 -13.39 -5.33
C GLN A 50 4.91 -12.54 -4.64
N ASN A 51 5.94 -12.13 -5.39
CA ASN A 51 6.99 -11.28 -4.87
C ASN A 51 6.55 -9.80 -4.70
N LEU A 52 7.24 -9.08 -3.81
CA LEU A 52 6.98 -7.67 -3.50
C LEU A 52 7.95 -6.71 -4.22
N GLU A 53 8.73 -7.16 -5.20
CA GLU A 53 9.77 -6.36 -5.89
C GLU A 53 9.25 -5.09 -6.54
N SER A 54 8.03 -5.13 -7.07
CA SER A 54 7.41 -4.01 -7.78
C SER A 54 6.21 -3.40 -7.05
N SER A 55 6.00 -3.72 -5.77
CA SER A 55 4.86 -3.23 -5.01
C SER A 55 5.27 -2.23 -3.95
N ASP A 56 4.58 -1.09 -3.96
CA ASP A 56 4.56 -0.18 -2.81
C ASP A 56 3.88 -0.89 -1.62
N ILE A 57 4.37 -0.62 -0.41
CA ILE A 57 3.84 -1.11 0.85
C ILE A 57 3.13 0.04 1.54
N ASP A 58 1.81 0.00 1.54
CA ASP A 58 0.98 1.04 2.12
C ASP A 58 0.68 0.73 3.59
N VAL A 59 0.95 1.70 4.46
CA VAL A 59 0.64 1.66 5.89
C VAL A 59 -0.53 2.58 6.17
N PHE A 60 -1.59 2.04 6.76
CA PHE A 60 -2.79 2.76 7.17
C PHE A 60 -2.91 2.78 8.69
N PHE A 61 -3.59 3.79 9.22
CA PHE A 61 -3.60 4.07 10.66
C PHE A 61 -5.04 4.26 11.16
N SER A 62 -5.25 3.90 12.42
CA SER A 62 -6.50 4.16 13.12
C SER A 62 -6.52 5.47 13.89
N ASN A 63 -5.33 6.00 14.18
CA ASN A 63 -5.17 7.20 14.98
C ASN A 63 -3.91 7.97 14.57
N GLU A 64 -3.95 9.28 14.81
CA GLU A 64 -2.87 10.20 14.45
C GLU A 64 -1.60 9.97 15.28
N SER A 65 -1.72 9.41 16.50
CA SER A 65 -0.56 9.16 17.36
C SER A 65 0.35 8.10 16.78
N ASP A 66 -0.19 6.98 16.30
CA ASP A 66 0.58 5.91 15.66
C ASP A 66 1.18 6.38 14.34
N PHE A 67 0.42 7.15 13.55
CA PHE A 67 0.94 7.80 12.35
C PHE A 67 2.15 8.68 12.68
N LYS A 68 2.00 9.59 13.64
CA LYS A 68 3.06 10.52 14.03
C LYS A 68 4.27 9.78 14.57
N HIS A 69 4.06 8.76 15.40
CA HIS A 69 5.16 7.97 15.94
C HIS A 69 5.93 7.27 14.82
N LEU A 70 5.25 6.58 13.89
CA LEU A 70 5.94 5.92 12.78
C LEU A 70 6.60 6.93 11.84
N TYR A 71 5.97 8.09 11.60
CA TYR A 71 6.56 9.20 10.85
C TYR A 71 7.86 9.71 11.50
N ASP A 72 7.85 9.95 12.81
CA ASP A 72 9.01 10.40 13.58
C ASP A 72 10.13 9.34 13.54
N VAL A 73 9.79 8.05 13.72
CA VAL A 73 10.74 6.95 13.57
C VAL A 73 11.37 6.97 12.18
N MET A 74 10.56 7.02 11.13
CA MET A 74 11.02 7.02 9.74
C MET A 74 11.92 8.22 9.40
N ASN A 75 11.70 9.38 10.03
CA ASN A 75 12.58 10.55 9.89
C ASN A 75 13.82 10.50 10.80
N SER A 76 13.78 9.69 11.87
CA SER A 76 14.90 9.53 12.82
C SER A 76 15.91 8.45 12.41
N ILE A 77 15.53 7.54 11.50
CA ILE A 77 16.45 6.57 10.90
C ILE A 77 17.66 7.34 10.35
N LYS A 78 18.80 7.15 11.03
CA LYS A 78 19.92 8.09 11.01
C LYS A 78 20.51 8.23 9.62
N GLN A 79 20.86 9.47 9.30
CA GLN A 79 21.84 9.86 8.31
C GLN A 79 23.21 9.26 8.69
N SER A 80 23.48 7.98 8.43
CA SER A 80 24.87 7.51 8.46
C SER A 80 25.57 8.18 7.29
N LYS A 81 26.46 9.11 7.63
CA LYS A 81 27.35 9.80 6.70
C LYS A 81 28.06 8.76 5.81
N GLU A 82 28.05 9.01 4.51
CA GLU A 82 29.28 8.85 3.73
C GLU A 82 30.37 9.62 4.48
N ASP A 83 31.19 8.93 5.26
CA ASP A 83 32.48 9.43 5.72
C ASP A 83 33.35 8.20 6.00
N GLN A 84 34.31 8.00 5.09
CA GLN A 84 35.56 7.24 5.22
C GLN A 84 35.53 5.72 4.95
N MET A 85 35.85 5.43 3.69
CA MET A 85 36.58 4.26 3.22
C MET A 85 37.77 3.96 4.16
N SER A 86 37.64 2.92 4.98
CA SER A 86 38.76 2.19 5.58
C SER A 86 38.42 0.70 5.51
N GLU A 87 39.42 -0.11 5.16
CA GLU A 87 39.32 -1.50 4.69
C GLU A 87 38.57 -2.46 5.63
N PRO A 88 38.01 -3.58 5.10
CA PRO A 88 37.23 -4.51 5.89
C PRO A 88 38.16 -5.44 6.67
N ASP A 89 38.24 -5.26 7.99
CA ASP A 89 38.71 -6.34 8.86
C ASP A 89 37.57 -7.30 9.16
N THR A 90 37.90 -8.58 9.11
CA THR A 90 36.98 -9.71 8.91
C THR A 90 36.37 -10.14 10.22
N THR A 91 35.14 -9.72 10.52
CA THR A 91 34.20 -10.49 11.36
C THR A 91 32.76 -10.11 11.03
N LEU A 92 32.10 -10.92 10.19
CA LEU A 92 30.66 -10.80 9.90
C LEU A 92 29.85 -11.26 11.12
N ILE A 93 29.72 -10.38 12.11
CA ILE A 93 28.57 -10.39 13.01
C ILE A 93 27.45 -9.72 12.21
N ILE A 94 26.43 -10.48 11.81
CA ILE A 94 25.21 -9.92 11.22
C ILE A 94 24.53 -9.11 12.33
N ASP A 95 24.87 -7.82 12.42
CA ASP A 95 24.25 -6.88 13.34
C ASP A 95 22.77 -6.71 12.92
N PRO A 96 21.79 -7.08 13.76
CA PRO A 96 20.37 -6.84 13.49
C PRO A 96 20.01 -5.35 13.37
N TYR A 97 20.94 -4.43 13.64
CA TYR A 97 20.84 -2.99 13.43
C TYR A 97 21.52 -2.46 12.15
N ALA A 98 22.01 -3.32 11.25
CA ALA A 98 22.62 -2.90 9.97
C ALA A 98 21.61 -2.36 8.92
N PHE A 99 20.65 -1.53 9.36
CA PHE A 99 19.69 -0.81 8.52
C PHE A 99 20.25 0.51 7.94
N ASN A 100 21.55 0.78 8.14
CA ASN A 100 22.12 2.06 7.73
C ASN A 100 22.34 2.24 6.22
N LEU A 101 22.13 1.22 5.37
CA LEU A 101 22.69 1.32 4.02
C LEU A 101 21.78 1.92 2.93
N LEU A 102 20.46 2.04 3.06
CA LEU A 102 19.65 2.39 1.87
C LEU A 102 18.36 3.21 2.10
N ALA A 103 18.06 3.66 3.32
CA ALA A 103 16.90 4.53 3.52
C ALA A 103 17.22 5.97 3.10
N ARG A 104 16.54 6.52 2.08
CA ARG A 104 16.73 7.93 1.70
C ARG A 104 16.25 8.85 2.84
N LYS A 105 17.11 9.81 3.20
CA LYS A 105 17.07 10.72 4.39
C LYS A 105 15.79 11.56 4.60
N LYS A 106 14.86 11.58 3.64
CA LYS A 106 13.59 12.35 3.59
C LYS A 106 12.59 11.54 2.78
N PRO A 107 11.26 11.73 2.96
CA PRO A 107 10.28 11.10 2.09
C PRO A 107 10.64 11.42 0.64
N THR A 108 10.91 10.37 -0.15
CA THR A 108 11.26 10.48 -1.57
C THR A 108 10.15 11.16 -2.35
N TYR A 109 8.90 11.01 -1.87
CA TYR A 109 7.75 11.70 -2.41
C TYR A 109 6.76 12.04 -1.30
N LYS A 110 6.24 13.26 -1.33
CA LYS A 110 5.20 13.74 -0.40
C LYS A 110 4.00 14.20 -1.21
N THR A 111 2.85 13.61 -0.93
CA THR A 111 1.56 14.12 -1.42
C THR A 111 0.77 14.71 -0.26
N LYS A 112 -0.40 15.27 -0.58
CA LYS A 112 -1.38 15.65 0.43
C LYS A 112 -1.72 14.48 1.37
N PHE A 113 -1.76 13.25 0.85
CA PHE A 113 -2.34 12.08 1.53
C PHE A 113 -1.34 10.99 1.89
N ALA A 114 -0.08 11.09 1.49
CA ALA A 114 0.91 10.05 1.75
C ALA A 114 2.34 10.60 1.86
N PHE A 115 3.15 9.95 2.69
CA PHE A 115 4.60 10.10 2.75
C PHE A 115 5.26 8.81 2.27
N THR A 116 5.98 8.87 1.14
CA THR A 116 6.69 7.72 0.58
C THR A 116 8.15 7.74 0.97
N TYR A 117 8.63 6.64 1.51
CA TYR A 117 10.03 6.40 1.86
C TYR A 117 10.55 5.23 1.02
N GLU A 118 11.77 5.36 0.50
CA GLU A 118 12.49 4.23 -0.08
C GLU A 118 13.38 3.62 1.01
N LEU A 119 13.08 2.38 1.39
CA LEU A 119 13.83 1.58 2.35
C LEU A 119 14.43 0.39 1.59
N SER A 120 15.74 0.42 1.36
CA SER A 120 16.39 -0.57 0.50
C SER A 120 15.85 -0.49 -0.92
N ASP A 121 15.21 -1.55 -1.41
CA ASP A 121 14.58 -1.66 -2.72
C ASP A 121 13.04 -1.53 -2.65
N LYS A 122 12.48 -1.21 -1.47
CA LYS A 122 11.04 -1.14 -1.24
C LYS A 122 10.57 0.29 -0.99
N LYS A 123 9.42 0.63 -1.57
CA LYS A 123 8.70 1.85 -1.24
C LYS A 123 7.71 1.57 -0.14
N VAL A 124 7.81 2.31 0.96
CA VAL A 124 6.86 2.29 2.07
C VAL A 124 6.11 3.61 2.09
N GLN A 125 4.78 3.57 2.05
CA GLN A 125 3.94 4.75 2.04
C GLN A 125 3.15 4.84 3.34
N LEU A 126 3.36 5.91 4.12
CA LEU A 126 2.52 6.21 5.27
C LEU A 126 1.30 6.98 4.75
N ILE A 127 0.14 6.31 4.69
CA ILE A 127 -1.10 6.87 4.18
C ILE A 127 -1.85 7.58 5.30
N ARG A 128 -2.18 8.86 5.10
CA ARG A 128 -2.85 9.73 6.07
C ARG A 128 -4.08 10.45 5.51
N ARG A 129 -4.77 9.81 4.56
CA ARG A 129 -5.99 10.36 3.96
C ARG A 129 -7.10 10.50 5.01
N GLU A 130 -7.32 9.41 5.74
CA GLU A 130 -8.30 9.26 6.81
C GLU A 130 -7.68 8.36 7.89
N MET A 131 -8.25 8.41 9.10
CA MET A 131 -7.96 7.49 10.20
C MET A 131 -9.16 6.56 10.34
N TYR A 132 -8.93 5.24 10.39
CA TYR A 132 -10.01 4.25 10.31
C TYR A 132 -10.21 3.57 11.66
N ASN A 133 -11.45 3.45 12.13
CA ASN A 133 -11.71 2.81 13.43
C ASN A 133 -11.42 1.30 13.41
N ASN A 134 -11.51 0.68 12.23
CA ASN A 134 -11.29 -0.75 12.02
C ASN A 134 -10.98 -1.05 10.54
N VAL A 135 -10.56 -2.29 10.27
CA VAL A 135 -10.21 -2.75 8.90
C VAL A 135 -11.39 -2.74 7.94
N ALA A 136 -12.62 -2.95 8.43
CA ALA A 136 -13.79 -2.92 7.56
C ALA A 136 -14.05 -1.51 6.99
N GLU A 137 -13.88 -0.48 7.82
CA GLU A 137 -13.92 0.92 7.36
C GLU A 137 -12.80 1.21 6.35
N LEU A 138 -11.57 0.76 6.61
CA LEU A 138 -10.45 0.87 5.67
C LEU A 138 -10.78 0.22 4.31
N PHE A 139 -11.37 -0.98 4.33
CA PHE A 139 -11.75 -1.70 3.11
C PHE A 139 -12.83 -0.99 2.29
N GLY A 140 -13.77 -0.30 2.96
CA GLY A 140 -14.77 0.53 2.28
C GLY A 140 -14.18 1.70 1.50
N ASP A 141 -12.93 2.07 1.78
CA ASP A 141 -12.25 3.22 1.17
C ASP A 141 -11.32 2.85 -0.01
N PHE A 142 -11.21 1.56 -0.34
CA PHE A 142 -10.48 1.08 -1.52
C PHE A 142 -11.31 1.18 -2.81
N ASP A 143 -10.61 1.32 -3.94
CA ASP A 143 -11.26 1.44 -5.25
C ASP A 143 -11.85 0.11 -5.74
N PHE A 144 -11.18 -1.01 -5.42
CA PHE A 144 -11.50 -2.35 -5.91
C PHE A 144 -11.49 -3.38 -4.78
N THR A 145 -12.33 -4.41 -4.90
CA THR A 145 -12.38 -5.52 -3.93
C THR A 145 -11.04 -6.22 -3.78
N VAL A 146 -10.30 -6.42 -4.88
CA VAL A 146 -8.97 -7.06 -4.87
C VAL A 146 -7.92 -6.29 -4.07
N CYS A 147 -8.18 -5.03 -3.69
CA CYS A 147 -7.32 -4.26 -2.79
C CYS A 147 -7.69 -4.44 -1.31
N GLN A 148 -8.81 -5.09 -0.97
CA GLN A 148 -9.31 -5.26 0.40
C GLN A 148 -8.62 -6.41 1.12
N PHE A 149 -7.30 -6.32 1.21
CA PHE A 149 -6.43 -7.20 1.98
C PHE A 149 -5.63 -6.34 2.95
N ALA A 150 -5.57 -6.76 4.22
CA ALA A 150 -4.78 -6.11 5.26
C ALA A 150 -4.06 -7.14 6.13
N THR A 151 -2.93 -6.75 6.73
CA THR A 151 -2.18 -7.61 7.63
C THR A 151 -1.49 -6.81 8.73
N ASP A 152 -1.42 -7.42 9.92
CA ASP A 152 -0.60 -7.00 11.05
C ASP A 152 0.66 -7.88 11.22
N CYS A 153 1.01 -8.63 10.17
CA CYS A 153 2.11 -9.61 10.11
C CYS A 153 1.93 -10.88 10.97
N GLU A 154 0.78 -11.04 11.60
CA GLU A 154 0.35 -12.29 12.24
C GLU A 154 -0.86 -12.89 11.50
N LEU A 155 -1.78 -12.01 11.10
CA LEU A 155 -3.04 -12.33 10.47
C LEU A 155 -3.15 -11.61 9.13
N ILE A 156 -3.80 -12.24 8.15
CA ILE A 156 -4.31 -11.54 6.97
C ILE A 156 -5.82 -11.46 7.08
N ALA A 157 -6.37 -10.24 7.02
CA ALA A 157 -7.78 -9.98 6.89
C ALA A 157 -8.14 -9.65 5.44
N TYR A 158 -9.31 -10.10 5.01
CA TYR A 158 -9.88 -9.80 3.70
C TYR A 158 -11.41 -9.95 3.74
N THR A 159 -12.10 -9.34 2.78
CA THR A 159 -13.53 -9.60 2.56
C THR A 159 -13.73 -10.87 1.72
N ASP A 160 -14.84 -11.59 1.91
CA ASP A 160 -15.16 -12.78 1.10
C ASP A 160 -15.13 -12.46 -0.40
N LEU A 161 -15.63 -11.28 -0.78
CA LEU A 161 -15.62 -10.81 -2.18
C LEU A 161 -14.20 -10.56 -2.69
N ALA A 162 -13.30 -10.02 -1.86
CA ALA A 162 -11.91 -9.82 -2.22
C ALA A 162 -11.20 -11.14 -2.50
N PHE A 163 -11.47 -12.17 -1.68
CA PHE A 163 -10.96 -13.51 -1.88
C PHE A 163 -11.47 -14.14 -3.18
N GLU A 164 -12.78 -14.13 -3.41
CA GLU A 164 -13.38 -14.64 -4.65
C GLU A 164 -12.83 -13.93 -5.89
N ASP A 165 -12.80 -12.60 -5.87
CA ASP A 165 -12.37 -11.78 -7.00
C ASP A 165 -10.86 -11.93 -7.26
N ALA A 166 -10.03 -12.09 -6.22
CA ALA A 166 -8.60 -12.35 -6.37
C ALA A 166 -8.32 -13.70 -7.06
N LEU A 167 -9.01 -14.77 -6.64
CA LEU A 167 -8.84 -16.11 -7.23
C LEU A 167 -9.37 -16.18 -8.66
N ALA A 168 -10.53 -15.57 -8.92
CA ALA A 168 -11.16 -15.55 -10.23
C ALA A 168 -10.57 -14.50 -11.20
N LYS A 169 -9.58 -13.73 -10.75
CA LYS A 169 -9.03 -12.56 -11.46
C LYS A 169 -10.14 -11.62 -11.98
N GLN A 170 -11.12 -11.34 -11.11
CA GLN A 170 -12.21 -10.42 -11.38
C GLN A 170 -11.92 -9.07 -10.75
N LEU A 171 -12.23 -7.99 -11.47
CA LEU A 171 -12.10 -6.64 -10.98
C LEU A 171 -13.50 -6.09 -10.69
N ARG A 172 -13.82 -5.91 -9.42
CA ARG A 172 -15.08 -5.30 -8.95
C ARG A 172 -14.79 -3.95 -8.31
N ILE A 173 -15.56 -2.94 -8.71
CA ILE A 173 -15.44 -1.58 -8.17
C ILE A 173 -16.16 -1.51 -6.83
N VAL A 174 -15.50 -0.89 -5.86
CA VAL A 174 -16.03 -0.57 -4.53
C VAL A 174 -16.29 0.94 -4.46
N ASN A 175 -15.28 1.76 -4.75
CA ASN A 175 -15.40 3.21 -4.67
C ASN A 175 -14.67 3.91 -5.84
N MET A 176 -15.44 4.55 -6.73
CA MET A 176 -14.90 5.27 -7.89
C MET A 176 -14.62 6.76 -7.60
N GLN A 177 -15.36 7.36 -6.68
CA GLN A 177 -15.41 8.82 -6.54
C GLN A 177 -14.24 9.39 -5.73
N LYS A 178 -13.65 8.60 -4.82
CA LYS A 178 -12.64 9.07 -3.88
C LYS A 178 -11.19 9.08 -4.41
N ASN A 179 -10.95 8.64 -5.65
CA ASN A 179 -9.59 8.47 -6.15
C ASN A 179 -9.35 9.08 -7.53
N SER A 180 -8.56 10.15 -7.59
CA SER A 180 -8.12 10.77 -8.85
C SER A 180 -7.25 9.86 -9.72
N THR A 181 -6.68 8.80 -9.15
CA THR A 181 -5.86 7.81 -9.85
C THR A 181 -6.63 6.53 -10.21
N PHE A 182 -7.95 6.52 -10.00
CA PHE A 182 -8.81 5.36 -10.22
C PHE A 182 -8.58 4.73 -11.60
N THR A 183 -8.64 5.51 -12.68
CA THR A 183 -8.52 4.99 -14.06
C THR A 183 -7.15 4.38 -14.33
N ARG A 184 -6.08 5.03 -13.86
CA ARG A 184 -4.72 4.46 -13.92
C ARG A 184 -4.65 3.13 -13.19
N ARG A 185 -5.26 3.02 -12.01
CA ARG A 185 -5.30 1.77 -11.23
C ARG A 185 -6.16 0.71 -11.93
N PHE A 186 -7.27 1.09 -12.55
CA PHE A 186 -8.12 0.19 -13.34
C PHE A 186 -7.31 -0.48 -14.45
N PHE A 187 -6.65 0.31 -15.32
CA PHE A 187 -5.80 -0.23 -16.39
C PHE A 187 -4.59 -1.00 -15.86
N LYS A 188 -4.03 -0.62 -14.71
CA LYS A 188 -2.97 -1.39 -14.04
C LYS A 188 -3.43 -2.82 -13.73
N TYR A 189 -4.63 -2.99 -13.16
CA TYR A 189 -5.15 -4.32 -12.84
C TYR A 189 -5.53 -5.12 -14.08
N LEU A 190 -6.01 -4.47 -15.16
CA LEU A 190 -6.17 -5.14 -16.46
C LEU A 190 -4.83 -5.70 -16.97
N ALA A 191 -3.76 -4.91 -16.89
CA ALA A 191 -2.41 -5.35 -17.29
C ALA A 191 -1.87 -6.49 -16.40
N TYR A 192 -2.34 -6.60 -15.16
CA TYR A 192 -2.05 -7.75 -14.27
C TYR A 192 -2.89 -9.00 -14.60
N GLY A 193 -3.77 -8.93 -15.61
CA GLY A 193 -4.61 -10.03 -16.07
C GLY A 193 -5.96 -10.14 -15.34
N TYR A 194 -6.39 -9.09 -14.65
CA TYR A 194 -7.76 -9.02 -14.12
C TYR A 194 -8.74 -8.64 -15.23
N THR A 195 -9.96 -9.14 -15.14
CA THR A 195 -11.06 -8.81 -16.05
C THR A 195 -12.19 -8.14 -15.27
N PRO A 196 -12.82 -7.06 -15.79
CA PRO A 196 -13.96 -6.46 -15.14
C PRO A 196 -15.10 -7.46 -15.03
N ARG A 197 -15.79 -7.46 -13.87
CA ARG A 197 -16.93 -8.36 -13.67
C ARG A 197 -18.02 -8.11 -14.72
N PRO A 198 -18.73 -9.15 -15.20
CA PRO A 198 -19.87 -8.96 -16.09
C PRO A 198 -20.86 -7.92 -15.55
N GLY A 199 -21.36 -7.06 -16.42
CA GLY A 199 -22.26 -5.96 -16.06
C GLY A 199 -21.59 -4.62 -15.77
N MET A 200 -20.25 -4.54 -15.82
CA MET A 200 -19.52 -3.29 -15.57
C MET A 200 -19.32 -2.40 -16.81
N ALA A 201 -19.90 -2.74 -17.96
CA ALA A 201 -19.68 -2.02 -19.22
C ALA A 201 -20.04 -0.53 -19.15
N SER A 202 -21.18 -0.18 -18.54
CA SER A 202 -21.60 1.21 -18.35
C SER A 202 -20.64 2.00 -17.45
N VAL A 203 -20.13 1.35 -16.39
CA VAL A 203 -19.17 1.97 -15.47
C VAL A 203 -17.83 2.21 -16.19
N ILE A 204 -17.38 1.27 -17.02
CA ILE A 204 -16.17 1.43 -17.84
C ILE A 204 -16.31 2.61 -18.81
N GLN A 205 -17.47 2.75 -19.46
CA GLN A 205 -17.75 3.89 -20.33
C GLN A 205 -17.71 5.22 -19.57
N GLU A 206 -18.26 5.25 -18.35
CA GLU A 206 -18.22 6.43 -17.49
C GLU A 206 -16.78 6.78 -17.07
N ILE A 207 -15.97 5.78 -16.69
CA ILE A 207 -14.55 5.96 -16.33
C ILE A 207 -13.78 6.61 -17.48
N VAL A 208 -13.92 6.04 -18.70
CA VAL A 208 -13.23 6.55 -19.89
C VAL A 208 -13.68 7.97 -20.22
N ARG A 209 -14.99 8.26 -20.13
CA ARG A 209 -15.53 9.60 -20.38
C ARG A 209 -14.97 10.63 -19.38
N ASN A 210 -15.02 10.32 -18.08
CA ASN A 210 -14.55 11.22 -17.03
C ASN A 210 -13.05 11.54 -17.15
N ASP A 211 -12.24 10.57 -17.60
CA ASP A 211 -10.83 10.81 -17.85
C ASP A 211 -10.61 11.72 -19.07
N ILE A 212 -11.31 11.47 -20.19
CA ILE A 212 -11.26 12.34 -21.38
C ILE A 212 -11.64 13.78 -21.01
N ASP A 213 -12.74 13.96 -20.28
CA ASP A 213 -13.22 15.29 -19.88
C ASP A 213 -12.20 16.01 -18.98
N ARG A 214 -11.53 15.30 -18.07
CA ARG A 214 -10.43 15.86 -17.26
C ARG A 214 -9.24 16.28 -18.11
N TYR A 215 -8.83 15.46 -19.09
CA TYR A 215 -7.75 15.80 -20.02
C TYR A 215 -8.11 17.03 -20.86
N CYS A 216 -9.29 17.05 -21.48
CA CYS A 216 -9.75 18.18 -22.29
C CYS A 216 -9.91 19.48 -21.48
N SER A 217 -10.35 19.37 -20.23
CA SER A 217 -10.48 20.54 -19.33
C SER A 217 -9.12 21.06 -18.84
N ALA A 218 -8.11 20.20 -18.73
CA ALA A 218 -6.75 20.60 -18.34
C ALA A 218 -5.96 21.25 -19.50
N GLU A 219 -6.29 20.90 -20.76
CA GLU A 219 -5.63 21.43 -21.97
C GLU A 219 -6.20 22.77 -22.48
N GLY A 220 -7.23 23.33 -21.84
CA GLY A 220 -7.80 24.65 -22.17
C GLY A 220 -6.86 25.87 -22.01
N ASN A 221 -5.55 25.65 -21.82
CA ASN A 221 -4.51 26.68 -21.75
C ASN A 221 -3.48 26.63 -22.92
N TYR A 222 -3.68 25.79 -23.94
CA TYR A 222 -2.92 25.90 -25.19
C TYR A 222 -3.85 26.14 -26.37
N THR A 223 -4.01 27.41 -26.72
CA THR A 223 -4.56 27.80 -28.02
C THR A 223 -3.65 27.30 -29.14
N HIS A 224 -4.21 26.35 -29.88
CA HIS A 224 -3.94 25.93 -31.26
C HIS A 224 -2.81 26.64 -32.02
N VAL A 225 -1.85 25.84 -32.48
CA VAL A 225 -1.18 26.08 -33.77
C VAL A 225 -1.45 24.82 -34.62
N LEU A 226 -2.34 24.98 -35.60
CA LEU A 226 -2.40 24.12 -36.78
C LEU A 226 -1.21 24.44 -37.69
#